data_AF-A0A1S1THA7-F1
#
_entry.id   AF-A0A1S1THA7-F1
#
_cell.length_a   1.000
_cell.length_b   1.000
_cell.length_c   1.000
_cell.angle_alpha   90.00
_cell.angle_beta   90.00
_cell.angle_gamma   90.00
#
_symmetry.space_group_name_H-M   'P 1'
#
loop_
_entity.id
_entity.type
_entity.pdbx_description
1 polymer ?
#
loop_
_entity_poly.entity_id
_entity_poly.type
_entity_poly.pdbx_seq_one_letter_code
_entity_poly.pdbx_strand_id
1 'polypeptide(L)'
;MKNLAALALAVLVLTGCNTRKDAMVALHTDAHGKLSRVVMVRSTGDKTADEVVKRAAIKRFRQQAPEPKKNATYRVPAKVQMPPEPYWQ
;
A
#
# COMPACT_ATOMS: atom_id res chain seq x y z
N MET A 1 -33.61 43.52 -24.24
CA MET A 1 -32.19 43.22 -23.93
C MET A 1 -32.16 41.89 -23.18
N LYS A 2 -31.51 40.87 -23.75
CA LYS A 2 -31.51 39.49 -23.27
C LYS A 2 -30.41 39.35 -22.20
N ASN A 3 -30.80 39.26 -20.93
CA ASN A 3 -29.84 39.05 -19.83
C ASN A 3 -29.79 37.55 -19.53
N LEU A 4 -28.84 36.84 -20.14
CA LEU A 4 -28.53 35.45 -19.83
C LEU A 4 -27.68 35.43 -18.56
N ALA A 5 -28.34 35.17 -17.43
CA ALA A 5 -27.65 34.85 -16.18
C ALA A 5 -27.09 33.43 -16.28
N ALA A 6 -25.80 33.30 -16.56
CA ALA A 6 -25.08 32.04 -16.51
C ALA A 6 -24.82 31.66 -15.05
N LEU A 7 -25.70 30.84 -14.47
CA LEU A 7 -25.48 30.16 -13.19
C LEU A 7 -24.50 29.00 -13.42
N ALA A 8 -23.21 29.28 -13.27
CA ALA A 8 -22.19 28.24 -13.20
C ALA A 8 -22.35 27.48 -11.87
N LEU A 9 -23.04 26.34 -11.89
CA LEU A 9 -23.01 25.38 -10.79
C LEU A 9 -21.58 24.83 -10.67
N ALA A 10 -20.84 25.34 -9.68
CA ALA A 10 -19.59 24.72 -9.25
C ALA A 10 -19.92 23.38 -8.60
N VAL A 11 -19.87 22.30 -9.38
CA VAL A 11 -19.92 20.93 -8.86
C VAL A 11 -18.58 20.67 -8.17
N LEU A 12 -18.55 20.92 -6.86
CA LEU A 12 -17.48 20.47 -5.97
C LEU A 12 -17.56 18.94 -5.91
N VAL A 13 -16.92 18.28 -6.87
CA VAL A 13 -16.65 16.85 -6.80
C VAL A 13 -15.71 16.67 -5.61
N LEU A 14 -16.27 16.34 -4.45
CA LEU A 14 -15.52 15.77 -3.33
C LEU A 14 -14.91 14.46 -3.84
N THR A 15 -13.75 14.56 -4.48
CA THR A 15 -12.87 13.42 -4.71
C THR A 15 -12.55 12.87 -3.32
N GLY A 16 -13.33 11.89 -2.90
CA GLY A 16 -13.16 11.22 -1.62
C GLY A 16 -11.71 10.83 -1.49
N CYS A 17 -11.02 11.40 -0.51
CA CYS A 17 -9.63 11.14 -0.24
C CYS A 17 -9.49 9.61 -0.10
N ASN A 18 -8.87 8.96 -1.08
CA ASN A 18 -8.71 7.51 -1.07
C ASN A 18 -7.60 7.17 -0.07
N THR A 19 -8.03 7.11 1.19
CA THR A 19 -7.21 6.81 2.37
C THR A 19 -6.76 5.36 2.40
N ARG A 20 -7.25 4.51 1.49
CA ARG A 20 -6.78 3.13 1.33
C ARG A 20 -5.72 3.08 0.24
N LYS A 21 -4.50 2.71 0.64
CA LYS A 21 -3.40 2.46 -0.30
C LYS A 21 -3.08 0.97 -0.34
N ASP A 22 -2.84 0.49 -1.55
CA ASP A 22 -2.39 -0.88 -1.76
C ASP A 22 -0.86 -0.93 -1.71
N ALA A 23 -0.33 -1.92 -0.98
CA ALA A 23 1.08 -2.22 -0.87
C ALA A 23 1.35 -3.67 -1.27
N MET A 24 2.56 -3.95 -1.75
CA MET A 24 2.98 -5.32 -2.03
C MET A 24 4.43 -5.52 -1.59
N VAL A 25 4.65 -6.57 -0.81
CA VAL A 25 5.97 -6.98 -0.32
C VAL A 25 6.36 -8.30 -0.98
N ALA A 26 7.60 -8.38 -1.46
CA ALA A 26 8.23 -9.63 -1.84
C ALA A 26 9.15 -10.10 -0.71
N LEU A 27 8.93 -11.32 -0.26
CA LEU A 27 9.75 -12.03 0.71
C LEU A 27 10.53 -13.12 -0.04
N HIS A 28 11.85 -13.03 -0.05
CA HIS A 28 12.72 -13.98 -0.73
C HIS A 28 13.35 -14.92 0.28
N THR A 29 13.39 -16.20 -0.06
CA THR A 29 14.07 -17.22 0.74
C THR A 29 15.43 -17.59 0.13
N ASP A 30 16.36 -18.04 0.97
CA ASP A 30 17.65 -18.59 0.57
C ASP A 30 17.56 -20.10 0.22
N ALA A 31 18.73 -20.71 -0.02
CA ALA A 31 18.89 -22.13 -0.29
C ALA A 31 18.46 -23.05 0.87
N HIS A 32 18.25 -22.50 2.07
CA HIS A 32 17.75 -23.21 3.24
C HIS A 32 16.27 -22.94 3.52
N GLY A 33 15.58 -22.16 2.67
CA GLY A 33 14.19 -21.75 2.90
C GLY A 33 14.06 -20.73 4.03
N LYS A 34 15.15 -20.08 4.46
CA LYS A 34 15.11 -18.97 5.42
C LYS A 34 14.90 -17.67 4.68
N LEU A 35 14.18 -16.74 5.31
CA LEU A 35 13.97 -15.42 4.76
C LEU A 35 15.32 -14.68 4.67
N SER A 36 15.71 -14.29 3.45
CA SER A 36 16.99 -13.65 3.16
C SER A 36 16.84 -12.19 2.73
N ARG A 37 15.74 -11.84 2.05
CA ARG A 37 15.49 -10.48 1.57
C ARG A 37 14.02 -10.11 1.61
N VAL A 38 13.74 -8.85 1.92
CA VAL A 38 12.40 -8.26 1.93
C VAL A 38 12.41 -6.99 1.10
N VAL A 39 11.54 -6.92 0.10
CA VAL A 39 11.51 -5.83 -0.88
C VAL A 39 10.08 -5.28 -1.00
N MET A 40 9.94 -3.96 -1.00
CA MET A 40 8.68 -3.34 -1.45
C MET A 40 8.61 -3.44 -2.96
N VAL A 41 7.61 -4.15 -3.47
CA VAL A 41 7.30 -4.18 -4.91
C VAL A 41 6.31 -3.09 -5.28
N ARG A 42 5.39 -2.76 -4.38
CA ARG A 42 4.47 -1.62 -4.52
C ARG A 42 4.43 -0.86 -3.21
N SER A 43 4.83 0.41 -3.25
CA SER A 43 4.81 1.34 -2.12
C SER A 43 3.43 1.96 -1.93
N THR A 44 3.08 2.29 -0.69
CA THR A 44 1.92 3.11 -0.33
C THR A 44 2.10 4.60 -0.64
N GLY A 45 3.34 5.04 -0.87
CA GLY A 45 3.73 6.44 -0.93
C GLY A 45 4.20 7.01 0.42
N ASP A 46 3.96 6.30 1.53
CA ASP A 46 4.44 6.69 2.86
C ASP A 46 5.48 5.69 3.39
N LYS A 47 6.66 6.21 3.76
CA LYS A 47 7.79 5.38 4.21
C LYS A 47 7.48 4.64 5.52
N THR A 48 6.74 5.27 6.42
CA THR A 48 6.39 4.68 7.72
C THR A 48 5.40 3.54 7.54
N ALA A 49 4.37 3.75 6.72
CA ALA A 49 3.41 2.74 6.32
C ALA A 49 4.09 1.55 5.65
N ASP A 50 5.00 1.79 4.70
CA ASP A 50 5.74 0.73 4.02
C ASP A 50 6.59 -0.11 4.99
N GLU A 51 7.26 0.52 5.95
CA GLU A 51 8.02 -0.18 6.98
C GLU A 51 7.13 -1.02 7.90
N VAL A 52 5.95 -0.51 8.26
CA VAL A 52 4.95 -1.28 9.01
C VAL A 52 4.49 -2.50 8.21
N VAL A 53 4.23 -2.35 6.91
CA VAL A 53 3.84 -3.45 6.03
C VAL A 53 4.96 -4.50 5.95
N LYS A 54 6.22 -4.10 5.78
CA LYS A 54 7.36 -5.05 5.79
C LYS A 54 7.42 -5.83 7.09
N ARG A 55 7.35 -5.15 8.24
CA ARG A 55 7.41 -5.80 9.56
C ARG A 55 6.26 -6.77 9.75
N ALA A 56 5.05 -6.40 9.33
CA ALA A 56 3.89 -7.28 9.39
C ALA A 56 4.04 -8.51 8.48
N ALA A 57 4.57 -8.34 7.26
CA ALA A 57 4.85 -9.43 6.33
C ALA A 57 5.89 -10.40 6.89
N ILE A 58 6.99 -9.90 7.47
CA ILE A 58 8.02 -10.71 8.13
C ILE A 58 7.43 -11.51 9.30
N LYS A 59 6.69 -10.83 10.20
CA LYS A 59 6.10 -11.46 11.39
C LYS A 59 5.16 -12.61 11.04
N ARG A 60 4.37 -12.45 9.97
CA ARG A 60 3.40 -13.47 9.51
C ARG A 60 4.00 -14.49 8.57
N PHE A 61 5.20 -14.29 8.06
CA PHE A 61 5.81 -15.16 7.04
C PHE A 61 5.83 -16.63 7.44
N ARG A 62 6.32 -16.93 8.64
CA ARG A 62 6.39 -18.32 9.16
C ARG A 62 5.02 -18.93 9.43
N GLN A 63 4.01 -18.11 9.72
CA GLN A 63 2.64 -18.59 9.92
C GLN A 63 1.96 -18.93 8.59
N GLN A 64 2.23 -18.14 7.54
CA GLN A 64 1.68 -18.35 6.20
C GLN A 64 2.44 -19.42 5.41
N ALA A 65 3.73 -19.56 5.65
CA ALA A 65 4.60 -20.57 5.05
C ALA A 65 5.41 -21.28 6.16
N PRO A 66 4.82 -22.30 6.81
CA PRO A 66 5.51 -23.09 7.84
C PRO A 66 6.77 -23.77 7.29
N GLU A 67 6.69 -24.26 6.05
CA GLU A 67 7.80 -24.85 5.30
C GLU A 67 8.04 -24.04 4.01
N PRO A 68 8.84 -22.96 4.08
CA PRO A 68 9.13 -22.17 2.89
C PRO A 68 9.98 -22.97 1.89
N LYS A 69 9.62 -22.85 0.61
CA LYS A 69 10.42 -23.36 -0.49
C LYS A 69 11.77 -22.64 -0.53
N LYS A 70 12.82 -23.37 -0.91
CA LYS A 70 14.17 -22.83 -1.10
C LYS A 70 14.20 -21.90 -2.32
N ASN A 71 14.97 -20.82 -2.26
CA ASN A 71 15.14 -19.85 -3.35
C ASN A 71 13.82 -19.33 -3.97
N ALA A 72 12.78 -19.20 -3.14
CA ALA A 72 11.45 -18.83 -3.58
C ALA A 72 11.14 -17.36 -3.27
N THR A 73 10.17 -16.80 -3.98
CA THR A 73 9.66 -15.45 -3.75
C THR A 73 8.19 -15.53 -3.39
N TYR A 74 7.83 -14.98 -2.24
CA TYR A 74 6.46 -14.89 -1.75
C TYR A 74 5.98 -13.45 -1.86
N ARG A 75 4.88 -13.24 -2.59
CA ARG A 75 4.27 -11.93 -2.75
C ARG A 75 3.13 -11.78 -1.75
N VAL A 76 3.25 -10.81 -0.86
CA VAL A 76 2.27 -10.51 0.18
C VAL A 76 1.57 -9.21 -0.17
N PRO A 77 0.31 -9.24 -0.63
CA PRO A 77 -0.49 -8.03 -0.80
C PRO A 77 -0.91 -7.51 0.58
N ALA A 78 -0.92 -6.18 0.73
CA ALA A 78 -1.39 -5.51 1.93
C ALA A 78 -2.22 -4.28 1.57
N LYS A 79 -3.22 -3.98 2.40
CA LYS A 79 -3.99 -2.73 2.33
C LYS A 79 -3.70 -1.92 3.57
N VAL A 80 -3.30 -0.66 3.37
CA VAL A 80 -3.01 0.27 4.45
C VAL A 80 -4.07 1.35 4.45
N GLN A 81 -4.70 1.55 5.60
CA GLN A 81 -5.58 2.67 5.87
C GLN A 81 -4.72 3.80 6.43
N MET A 82 -4.47 4.83 5.62
CA MET A 82 -3.70 6.01 6.02
C MET A 82 -4.67 7.11 6.49
N PRO A 83 -4.26 8.00 7.40
CA PRO A 83 -5.02 9.21 7.67
C PRO A 83 -5.14 10.06 6.38
N PRO A 84 -6.22 10.85 6.23
CA PRO A 84 -6.33 11.77 5.10
C PRO A 84 -5.14 12.75 5.11
N GLU A 85 -4.54 12.99 3.94
CA GLU A 85 -3.47 13.98 3.82
C GLU A 85 -4.01 15.36 4.25
N PRO A 86 -3.27 16.11 5.08
CA PRO A 86 -3.67 17.46 5.45
C PRO A 86 -3.73 18.33 4.19
N TYR A 87 -4.83 19.06 4.03
CA TYR A 87 -5.19 19.88 2.87
C TYR A 87 -4.39 21.18 2.73
N TRP A 88 -3.30 21.32 3.50
CA TRP A 88 -2.39 22.46 3.45
C TRP A 88 -1.03 21.96 2.94
N GLN A 89 -0.91 21.82 1.63
CA GLN A 89 0.36 21.69 0.91
C GLN A 89 0.39 22.65 -0.26
#